data_AF-A6N0W2-F1
#
_entry.id   AF-A6N0W2-F1
#
_cell.length_a   1.000
_cell.length_b   1.000
_cell.length_c   1.000
_cell.angle_alpha   90.00
_cell.angle_beta   90.00
_cell.angle_gamma   90.00
#
_symmetry.space_group_name_H-M   'P 1'
#
loop_
_entity.id
_entity.type
_entity.pdbx_description
1 polymer ?
#
loop_
_entity_poly.entity_id
_entity_poly.type
_entity_poly.pdbx_seq_one_letter_code
_entity_poly.pdbx_strand_id
1 'polypeptide(L)' 'FKQAGERYRSFDPARQDRFLQRWVDALSDPRITHELRGIWISYWSQCDASLGQKLASRLNLKPNM' A
#
# COMPACT_ATOMS: atom_id res chain seq x y z
N PHE A 1 2.56 7.52 11.90
CA PHE A 1 3.06 6.62 10.83
C PHE A 1 4.38 5.91 11.16
N LYS A 2 5.24 6.43 12.07
CA LYS A 2 6.53 5.82 12.44
C LYS A 2 6.46 4.36 12.90
N GLN A 3 5.68 4.05 13.94
CA GLN A 3 5.59 2.69 14.50
C GLN A 3 5.10 1.66 13.47
N ALA A 4 4.13 2.03 12.63
CA ALA A 4 3.63 1.15 11.58
C ALA A 4 4.69 0.87 10.51
N GLY A 5 5.47 1.89 10.13
CA GLY A 5 6.63 1.74 9.24
C GLY A 5 7.70 0.82 9.80
N GLU A 6 8.09 1.02 11.07
CA GLU A 6 9.05 0.16 11.76
C GLU A 6 8.55 -1.29 11.84
N ARG A 7 7.25 -1.49 12.12
CA ARG A 7 6.65 -2.81 12.14
C ARG A 7 6.70 -3.49 10.77
N TYR A 8 6.36 -2.79 9.71
CA TYR A 8 6.45 -3.32 8.35
C TYR A 8 7.90 -3.70 7.97
N ARG A 9 8.88 -2.86 8.32
CA ARG A 9 10.31 -3.15 8.06
C ARG A 9 10.82 -4.36 8.85
N SER A 10 10.24 -4.65 10.02
CA SER A 10 10.60 -5.84 10.81
C SER A 10 10.06 -7.16 10.25
N PHE A 11 9.19 -7.12 9.23
CA PHE A 11 8.67 -8.34 8.62
C PHE A 11 9.73 -9.02 7.75
N ASP A 12 9.77 -10.34 7.80
CA ASP A 12 10.49 -11.12 6.79
C ASP A 12 9.88 -10.88 5.38
N PRO A 13 10.65 -11.09 4.30
CA PRO A 13 10.18 -10.83 2.94
C PRO A 13 8.85 -11.52 2.61
N ALA A 14 8.68 -12.79 3.00
CA ALA A 14 7.45 -13.52 2.71
C ALA A 14 6.24 -12.93 3.44
N ARG A 15 6.42 -12.43 4.66
CA ARG A 15 5.38 -11.70 5.37
C ARG A 15 5.08 -10.34 4.75
N GLN A 16 6.08 -9.61 4.26
CA GLN A 16 5.84 -8.37 3.51
C GLN A 16 5.00 -8.63 2.26
N ASP A 17 5.28 -9.69 1.53
CA ASP A 17 4.52 -10.05 0.33
C ASP A 17 3.06 -10.41 0.64
N ARG A 18 2.82 -11.21 1.68
CA ARG A 18 1.44 -11.50 2.14
C ARG A 18 0.70 -10.24 2.59
N PHE A 19 1.41 -9.33 3.28
CA PHE A 19 0.83 -8.06 3.72
C PHE A 19 0.47 -7.17 2.54
N LEU A 20 1.36 -7.05 1.55
CA LEU A 20 1.11 -6.34 0.30
C LEU A 20 -0.09 -6.93 -0.44
N GLN A 21 -0.16 -8.26 -0.59
CA GLN A 21 -1.25 -8.91 -1.31
C GLN A 21 -2.62 -8.61 -0.67
N ARG A 22 -2.72 -8.70 0.66
CA ARG A 22 -3.96 -8.38 1.39
C ARG A 22 -4.44 -6.95 1.12
N TRP A 23 -3.54 -5.99 1.04
CA TRP A 23 -3.90 -4.60 0.72
C TRP A 23 -4.25 -4.41 -0.75
N VAL A 24 -3.57 -5.09 -1.67
CA VAL A 24 -3.94 -5.09 -3.09
C VAL A 24 -5.35 -5.65 -3.27
N ASP A 25 -5.65 -6.79 -2.65
CA ASP A 25 -6.98 -7.42 -2.74
C ASP A 25 -8.06 -6.48 -2.18
N ALA A 26 -7.83 -5.90 -1.00
CA ALA A 26 -8.78 -4.98 -0.37
C ALA A 26 -9.02 -3.71 -1.19
N LEU A 27 -7.98 -3.14 -1.80
CA LEU A 27 -8.05 -1.90 -2.57
C LEU A 27 -8.49 -2.11 -4.03
N SER A 28 -8.51 -3.37 -4.49
CA SER A 28 -9.01 -3.76 -5.81
C SER A 28 -10.53 -4.01 -5.82
N ASP A 29 -11.18 -4.02 -4.66
CA ASP A 29 -12.63 -4.17 -4.57
C ASP A 29 -13.33 -3.06 -5.39
N PRO A 30 -14.33 -3.41 -6.23
CA PRO A 30 -15.01 -2.46 -7.13
C PRO A 30 -15.76 -1.34 -6.40
N ARG A 31 -16.05 -1.50 -5.10
CA ARG A 31 -16.69 -0.47 -4.27
C ARG A 31 -15.70 0.59 -3.79
N ILE A 32 -14.40 0.34 -3.91
CA ILE A 32 -13.37 1.29 -3.52
C ILE A 32 -13.12 2.25 -4.69
N THR A 33 -13.44 3.53 -4.45
CA THR A 33 -13.21 4.58 -5.43
C THR A 33 -11.73 4.85 -5.63
N HIS A 34 -11.38 5.46 -6.78
CA HIS A 34 -10.01 5.86 -7.08
C HIS A 34 -9.44 6.82 -6.02
N GLU A 35 -10.27 7.75 -5.54
CA GLU A 35 -9.90 8.71 -4.49
C GLU A 35 -9.55 8.00 -3.17
N LEU A 36 -10.41 7.10 -2.70
CA LEU A 36 -10.15 6.33 -1.49
C LEU A 36 -8.87 5.48 -1.63
N ARG A 37 -8.64 4.90 -2.81
CA ARG A 37 -7.41 4.16 -3.10
C ARG A 37 -6.17 5.06 -2.99
N GLY A 38 -6.25 6.28 -3.52
CA GLY A 38 -5.18 7.28 -3.41
C GLY A 38 -4.88 7.68 -1.96
N ILE A 39 -5.92 7.89 -1.13
CA ILE A 39 -5.78 8.21 0.30
C ILE A 39 -5.04 7.08 1.03
N TRP A 40 -5.45 5.82 0.83
CA TRP A 40 -4.80 4.68 1.47
C TRP A 40 -3.34 4.54 1.07
N ILE A 41 -3.00 4.75 -0.20
CA ILE A 41 -1.61 4.71 -0.67
C ILE A 41 -0.78 5.85 -0.07
N SER A 42 -1.35 7.05 0.07
CA SER A 42 -0.69 8.15 0.76
C SER A 42 -0.35 7.79 2.21
N TYR A 43 -1.30 7.18 2.95
CA TYR A 43 -1.04 6.73 4.32
C TYR A 43 0.04 5.64 4.39
N TRP A 44 0.01 4.65 3.48
CA TRP A 44 1.04 3.62 3.44
C TRP A 44 2.41 4.16 3.05
N SER A 45 2.46 5.18 2.19
CA SER A 45 3.71 5.88 1.82
C SER A 45 4.30 6.66 2.99
N GLN A 46 3.46 7.24 3.85
CA GLN A 46 3.91 7.89 5.09
C GLN A 46 4.45 6.89 6.12
N CYS A 47 3.99 5.64 6.10
CA CYS A 47 4.55 4.57 6.92
C CYS A 47 5.90 4.11 6.36
N ASP A 48 5.95 3.79 5.07
CA ASP A 48 7.16 3.37 4.36
C ASP A 48 7.05 3.65 2.86
N ALA A 49 8.05 4.34 2.29
CA ALA A 49 8.02 4.72 0.88
C ALA A 49 7.98 3.51 -0.06
N SER A 50 8.72 2.44 0.26
CA SER A 50 8.75 1.24 -0.59
C SER A 50 7.41 0.50 -0.58
N LEU A 51 6.70 0.50 0.55
CA LEU A 51 5.37 -0.08 0.67
C LEU A 51 4.36 0.66 -0.21
N GLY A 52 4.32 1.99 -0.11
CA GLY A 52 3.44 2.83 -0.91
C GLY A 52 3.67 2.66 -2.41
N GLN A 53 4.93 2.65 -2.84
CA GLN A 53 5.30 2.42 -4.24
C GLN A 53 4.85 1.04 -4.74
N LYS A 54 5.13 -0.03 -3.99
CA LYS A 54 4.72 -1.40 -4.38
C LYS A 54 3.19 -1.53 -4.52
N LEU A 55 2.42 -0.90 -3.62
CA LEU A 55 0.95 -0.88 -3.71
C LEU A 55 0.47 -0.11 -4.93
N ALA A 56 1.01 1.09 -5.17
CA ALA A 56 0.63 1.92 -6.32
C ALA A 56 0.89 1.20 -7.65
N SER A 57 2.06 0.56 -7.79
CA SER A 57 2.42 -0.21 -8.98
C SER A 57 1.48 -1.39 -9.22
N ARG A 58 1.14 -2.17 -8.18
CA ARG A 58 0.25 -3.33 -8.34
C ARG A 58 -1.20 -2.95 -8.63
N LEU A 59 -1.63 -1.77 -8.18
CA LEU A 59 -2.99 -1.26 -8.41
C LEU A 59 -3.13 -0.44 -9.70
N ASN A 60 -2.08 -0.38 -10.53
CA ASN A 60 -2.03 0.38 -11.79
C ASN A 60 -2.46 1.84 -11.64
N LEU A 61 -2.18 2.44 -10.48
CA LEU A 61 -2.47 3.85 -10.27
C LEU A 61 -1.40 4.67 -10.99
N LYS A 62 -1.79 5.24 -12.14
CA LYS A 62 -1.00 6.27 -12.78
C LYS A 62 -1.02 7.52 -11.90
N PRO A 63 0.11 8.22 -11.70
CA PRO A 63 0.07 9.55 -11.12
C PRO A 63 -0.84 10.41 -12.01
N ASN A 64 -1.93 10.94 -11.44
CA ASN A 64 -2.59 12.07 -12.07
C ASN A 64 -1.59 13.21 -11.99
N MET A 65 -1.10 13.64 -13.17
CA MET A 65 -0.26 14.81 -13.33
C MET A 65 -0.98 16.07 -12.86
#